data_AF-A0A9D6UBG8-F1
#
_entry.id   AF-A0A9D6UBG8-F1
#
_cell.length_a   1.000
_cell.length_b   1.000
_cell.length_c   1.000
_cell.angle_alpha   90.00
_cell.angle_beta   90.00
_cell.angle_gamma   90.00
#
_symmetry.space_group_name_H-M   'P 1'
#
loop_
_entity.id
_entity.type
_entity.pdbx_description
1 polymer ?
#
loop_
_entity_poly.entity_id
_entity_poly.type
_entity_poly.pdbx_seq_one_letter_code
_entity_poly.pdbx_strand_id
1 'polypeptide(L)'
;MTAIDFSKVLVAQGGGPTAVINQSLVGAVLESRKFREVERVYGAFHGVRGIVNEDFVDLTQETTHNLELVACTPSSALGSTRDKPDLKYCQEIFRVLRAHG
;
A
#
# COMPACT_ATOMS: atom_id res chain seq x y z
N MET A 1 23.70 7.38 -12.70
CA MET A 1 22.49 7.76 -11.95
C MET A 1 21.35 6.95 -12.54
N THR A 2 20.89 5.90 -11.87
CA THR A 2 19.63 5.25 -12.24
C THR A 2 18.51 6.26 -12.01
N ALA A 3 17.70 6.52 -13.04
CA ALA A 3 16.51 7.33 -12.89
C ALA A 3 15.60 6.64 -11.85
N ILE A 4 15.11 7.41 -10.88
CA ILE A 4 14.12 6.92 -9.91
C ILE A 4 12.82 6.66 -10.68
N ASP A 5 12.20 5.50 -10.44
CA ASP A 5 11.05 4.99 -11.20
C ASP A 5 9.76 5.33 -10.43
N PHE A 6 9.14 6.44 -10.81
CA PHE A 6 7.91 6.92 -10.17
C PHE A 6 6.63 6.23 -10.68
N SER A 7 6.74 5.14 -11.42
CA SER A 7 5.57 4.45 -12.00
C SER A 7 4.80 3.57 -11.02
N LYS A 8 5.24 3.48 -9.77
CA LYS A 8 4.70 2.54 -8.78
C LYS A 8 4.09 3.28 -7.60
N VAL A 9 2.92 2.83 -7.18
CA VAL A 9 2.24 3.31 -5.98
C VAL A 9 2.20 2.18 -4.96
N LEU A 10 2.49 2.49 -3.69
CA LEU A 10 2.33 1.58 -2.57
C LEU A 10 1.35 2.19 -1.55
N VAL A 11 0.34 1.43 -1.16
CA VAL A 11 -0.64 1.81 -0.13
C VAL A 11 -0.46 0.91 1.09
N ALA A 12 -0.45 1.50 2.29
CA ALA A 12 -0.33 0.77 3.54
C ALA A 12 -1.37 1.29 4.54
N GLN A 13 -2.01 0.39 5.29
CA GLN A 13 -2.93 0.75 6.37
C GLN A 13 -2.19 0.65 7.71
N GLY A 14 -2.28 1.70 8.53
CA GLY A 14 -1.59 1.79 9.83
C GLY A 14 -2.52 2.26 10.94
N GLY A 15 -2.21 1.91 12.19
CA GLY A 15 -3.00 2.27 13.36
C GLY A 15 -4.22 1.37 13.60
N GLY A 16 -5.21 1.89 14.33
CA GLY A 16 -6.43 1.14 14.64
C GLY A 16 -7.34 1.02 13.42
N PRO A 17 -7.87 -0.18 13.09
CA PRO A 17 -8.85 -0.33 12.03
C PRO A 17 -10.11 0.50 12.28
N THR A 18 -10.76 0.97 11.21
CA THR A 18 -12.06 1.66 11.27
C THR A 18 -13.09 0.92 10.43
N ALA A 19 -14.37 1.32 10.54
CA ALA A 19 -15.43 0.75 9.72
C ALA A 19 -15.29 1.06 8.22
N VAL A 20 -14.48 2.06 7.84
CA VAL A 20 -14.44 2.61 6.47
C VAL A 20 -13.04 2.72 5.87
N ILE A 21 -11.98 2.30 6.58
CA ILE A 21 -10.60 2.45 6.09
C ILE A 21 -10.33 1.71 4.78
N ASN A 22 -11.09 0.66 4.48
CA ASN A 22 -11.00 -0.05 3.20
C ASN A 22 -11.54 0.76 2.03
N GLN A 23 -12.47 1.69 2.25
CA GLN A 23 -12.92 2.62 1.20
C GLN A 23 -11.79 3.56 0.79
N SER A 24 -10.97 4.03 1.75
CA SER A 24 -9.80 4.84 1.44
C SER A 24 -8.74 4.06 0.66
N LEU A 25 -8.47 2.80 1.06
CA LEU A 25 -7.57 1.90 0.32
C LEU A 25 -8.03 1.73 -1.13
N VAL A 26 -9.30 1.35 -1.32
CA VAL A 26 -9.85 1.07 -2.65
C VAL A 26 -9.93 2.32 -3.50
N GLY A 27 -10.31 3.46 -2.91
CA GLY A 27 -10.31 4.76 -3.58
C GLY A 27 -8.91 5.13 -4.11
N ALA A 28 -7.87 4.95 -3.29
CA ALA A 28 -6.49 5.19 -3.70
C ALA A 28 -6.06 4.27 -4.85
N VAL A 29 -6.41 2.98 -4.79
CA VAL A 29 -6.07 2.00 -5.83
C VAL A 29 -6.75 2.33 -7.16
N LEU A 30 -8.07 2.53 -7.13
CA LEU A 30 -8.86 2.80 -8.34
C LEU A 30 -8.49 4.15 -8.97
N GLU A 31 -8.19 5.17 -8.16
CA GLU A 31 -7.77 6.47 -8.68
C GLU A 31 -6.37 6.39 -9.29
N SER A 32 -5.42 5.72 -8.63
CA SER A 32 -4.05 5.55 -9.14
C SER A 32 -4.02 4.89 -10.52
N ARG A 33 -4.87 3.87 -10.74
CA ARG A 33 -5.00 3.17 -12.03
C ARG A 33 -5.51 4.03 -13.20
N LYS A 34 -6.02 5.24 -12.94
CA LYS A 34 -6.46 6.17 -14.00
C LYS A 34 -5.30 6.95 -14.62
N PHE A 35 -4.16 7.02 -13.94
CA PHE A 35 -2.97 7.72 -14.42
C PHE A 35 -2.12 6.77 -15.26
N ARG A 36 -1.78 7.18 -16.50
CA ARG A 36 -1.04 6.32 -17.44
C ARG A 36 0.41 6.10 -17.03
N GLU A 37 0.93 7.01 -16.23
CA GLU A 37 2.27 7.00 -15.65
C GLU A 37 2.38 5.99 -14.51
N VAL A 38 1.25 5.57 -13.91
CA VAL A 38 1.22 4.54 -12.86
C VAL A 38 1.08 3.17 -13.51
N GLU A 39 2.16 2.41 -13.53
CA GLU A 39 2.23 1.05 -14.08
C GLU A 39 1.79 -0.02 -13.06
N ARG A 40 2.04 0.22 -11.76
CA ARG A 40 1.74 -0.76 -10.70
C ARG A 40 1.18 -0.09 -9.45
N VAL A 41 0.22 -0.76 -8.83
CA VAL A 41 -0.30 -0.40 -7.51
C VAL A 41 -0.15 -1.59 -6.57
N TYR A 42 0.56 -1.40 -5.47
CA TYR A 42 0.80 -2.42 -4.45
C TYR A 42 0.12 -2.06 -3.14
N GLY A 43 -0.24 -3.09 -2.37
CA GLY A 43 -0.60 -2.98 -0.96
C GLY A 43 0.49 -3.59 -0.08
N ALA A 44 0.83 -2.97 1.06
CA ALA A 44 1.71 -3.57 2.06
C ALA A 44 0.89 -4.23 3.19
N PHE A 45 1.05 -5.54 3.39
CA PHE A 45 0.41 -6.23 4.50
C PHE A 45 0.99 -5.74 5.84
N HIS A 46 0.16 -5.53 6.86
CA HIS A 46 0.60 -5.12 8.20
C HIS A 46 1.31 -3.74 8.28
N GLY A 47 0.97 -2.83 7.36
CA GLY A 47 1.42 -1.44 7.41
C GLY A 47 2.91 -1.28 7.12
N VAL A 48 3.58 -0.38 7.84
CA VAL A 48 5.03 -0.11 7.68
C VAL A 48 5.91 -1.34 7.93
N ARG A 49 5.41 -2.32 8.69
CA ARG A 49 6.09 -3.60 8.90
C ARG A 49 6.16 -4.44 7.63
N GLY A 50 5.07 -4.49 6.86
CA GLY A 50 5.07 -5.15 5.56
C GLY A 50 6.06 -4.52 4.60
N ILE A 51 6.24 -3.19 4.68
CA ILE A 51 7.24 -2.51 3.86
C ILE A 51 8.63 -3.03 4.18
N VAL A 52 9.02 -3.08 5.46
CA VAL A 52 10.37 -3.59 5.81
C VAL A 52 10.54 -5.08 5.53
N ASN A 53 9.46 -5.86 5.60
CA ASN A 53 9.48 -7.29 5.31
C ASN A 53 9.29 -7.60 3.82
N GLU A 54 9.12 -6.60 2.96
CA GLU A 54 8.81 -6.77 1.53
C GLU A 54 7.55 -7.62 1.27
N ASP A 55 6.58 -7.54 2.19
CA ASP A 55 5.32 -8.28 2.13
C ASP A 55 4.26 -7.45 1.38
N PHE A 56 4.30 -7.56 0.06
CA PHE A 56 3.49 -6.78 -0.87
C PHE A 56 2.47 -7.65 -1.62
N VAL A 57 1.27 -7.11 -1.79
CA VAL A 57 0.24 -7.65 -2.70
C VAL A 57 0.14 -6.76 -3.93
N ASP A 58 0.16 -7.36 -5.12
CA ASP A 58 -0.05 -6.64 -6.38
C ASP A 58 -1.55 -6.38 -6.59
N LEU A 59 -1.95 -5.13 -6.36
CA LEU A 59 -3.32 -4.65 -6.56
C LEU A 59 -3.50 -4.05 -7.95
N THR A 60 -2.61 -4.29 -8.91
CA THR A 60 -2.74 -3.77 -10.30
C THR A 60 -3.79 -4.56 -11.08
N GLN A 61 -3.89 -5.87 -10.81
CA GLN A 61 -4.72 -6.79 -11.60
C GLN A 61 -6.06 -7.16 -10.95
N GLU A 62 -6.29 -6.75 -9.70
CA GLU A 62 -7.56 -7.01 -9.02
C GLU A 62 -8.74 -6.38 -9.77
N THR A 63 -9.87 -7.09 -9.81
CA THR A 63 -11.05 -6.57 -10.48
C THR A 63 -11.65 -5.41 -9.68
N THR A 64 -12.24 -4.42 -10.37
CA THR A 64 -12.97 -3.34 -9.69
C THR A 64 -14.06 -3.90 -8.76
N HIS A 65 -14.74 -4.98 -9.19
CA HIS A 65 -15.74 -5.66 -8.38
C HIS A 65 -15.17 -6.21 -7.05
N ASN A 66 -14.04 -6.93 -7.09
CA ASN A 66 -13.40 -7.43 -5.87
C ASN A 66 -12.98 -6.28 -4.95
N LEU A 67 -12.43 -5.21 -5.52
CA LEU A 67 -12.03 -4.03 -4.75
C LEU A 67 -13.24 -3.35 -4.11
N GLU A 68 -14.36 -3.21 -4.81
CA GLU A 68 -15.60 -2.67 -4.25
C GLU A 68 -16.17 -3.56 -3.12
N LEU A 69 -16.09 -4.89 -3.25
CA LEU A 69 -16.45 -5.80 -2.15
C LEU A 69 -15.57 -5.55 -0.92
N VAL A 70 -14.26 -5.40 -1.11
CA VAL A 70 -13.32 -5.07 -0.03
C VAL A 70 -13.66 -3.71 0.60
N ALA A 71 -14.01 -2.69 -0.20
CA ALA A 71 -14.42 -1.38 0.29
C ALA A 71 -15.63 -1.44 1.23
N CYS A 72 -16.53 -2.41 1.02
CA CYS A 72 -17.70 -2.66 1.86
C CYS A 72 -17.42 -3.50 3.11
N THR A 73 -16.18 -3.97 3.32
CA THR A 73 -15.81 -4.71 4.54
C THR A 73 -15.22 -3.77 5.61
N PRO A 74 -15.61 -3.91 6.89
CA PRO A 74 -14.99 -3.17 7.97
C PRO A 74 -13.58 -3.72 8.24
N SER A 75 -12.86 -3.05 9.14
CA SER A 75 -11.45 -3.36 9.47
C SER A 75 -10.47 -2.95 8.37
N SER A 76 -9.19 -3.29 8.53
CA SER A 76 -8.15 -3.08 7.52
C SER A 76 -7.91 -4.37 6.72
N ALA A 77 -8.20 -4.32 5.42
CA ALA A 77 -8.03 -5.45 4.49
C ALA A 77 -6.57 -5.86 4.30
N LEU A 78 -5.64 -4.89 4.33
CA LEU A 78 -4.20 -5.16 4.32
C LEU A 78 -3.67 -5.50 5.72
N GLY A 79 -4.53 -5.65 6.72
CA GLY A 79 -4.11 -5.65 8.11
C GLY A 79 -3.48 -4.31 8.53
N SER A 80 -3.10 -4.21 9.79
CA SER A 80 -2.45 -3.01 10.32
C SER A 80 -1.56 -3.39 11.51
N THR A 81 -0.66 -2.50 11.89
CA THR A 81 0.19 -2.62 13.08
C THR A 81 0.12 -1.35 13.92
N ARG A 82 0.59 -1.47 15.17
CA ARG A 82 0.80 -0.32 16.08
C ARG A 82 2.28 0.10 16.11
N ASP A 83 3.03 -0.26 15.08
CA ASP A 83 4.44 0.08 14.95
C ASP A 83 4.58 1.60 14.95
N LYS A 84 5.55 2.09 15.72
CA LYS A 84 5.93 3.50 15.79
C LYS A 84 7.35 3.61 15.24
N PRO A 85 7.51 3.94 13.95
CA PRO A 85 8.83 4.04 13.33
C PRO A 85 9.72 5.05 14.06
N ASP A 86 10.89 4.59 14.49
CA ASP A 86 11.99 5.45 14.89
C ASP A 86 12.87 5.78 13.67
N LEU A 87 13.98 6.50 13.88
CA LEU A 87 14.86 6.88 12.78
C LEU A 87 15.41 5.67 12.01
N LYS A 88 15.83 4.61 12.71
CA LYS A 88 16.40 3.42 12.09
C LYS A 88 15.35 2.69 11.27
N TYR A 89 14.13 2.58 11.79
CA TYR A 89 13.02 1.95 11.09
C TYR A 89 12.63 2.74 9.84
N CYS A 90 12.56 4.08 9.92
CA CYS A 90 12.34 4.94 8.76
C CYS A 90 13.42 4.76 7.70
N GLN A 91 14.70 4.70 8.10
CA GLN A 91 15.82 4.44 7.17
C GLN A 91 15.64 3.11 6.44
N GLU A 92 15.18 2.09 7.14
CA GLU A 92 14.92 0.77 6.58
C GLU A 92 13.74 0.76 5.60
N ILE A 93 12.64 1.43 5.96
CA ILE A 93 11.50 1.65 5.05
C ILE A 93 11.98 2.29 3.75
N PHE A 94 12.76 3.37 3.82
CA PHE A 94 13.30 4.02 2.63
C PHE A 94 14.32 3.16 1.87
N ARG A 95 15.10 2.32 2.56
CA ARG A 95 16.02 1.37 1.93
C ARG A 95 15.25 0.39 1.05
N VAL A 96 14.19 -0.20 1.60
CA VAL A 96 13.34 -1.13 0.86
C VAL A 96 12.63 -0.43 -0.30
N LEU A 97 11.97 0.71 -0.06
CA LEU A 97 11.25 1.41 -1.13
C LEU A 97 12.16 1.73 -2.33
N ARG A 98 13.38 2.25 -2.09
CA ARG A 98 14.36 2.52 -3.16
C ARG A 98 14.85 1.28 -3.92
N ALA A 99 14.75 0.09 -3.32
CA ALA A 99 15.08 -1.16 -4.02
C ALA A 99 13.98 -1.57 -5.02
N HIS A 100 12.77 -1.03 -4.88
CA HIS A 100 11.59 -1.36 -5.69
C HIS A 100 11.20 -0.27 -6.70
N GLY A 101 11.79 0.92 -6.65
CA GLY A 101 11.53 2.03 -7.58
C GLY A 101 11.67 3.39 -6.92
#